data_AF-A0A6L2Q560-F1
#
_entry.id   AF-A0A6L2Q560-F1
#
_cell.length_a   1.000
_cell.length_b   1.000
_cell.length_c   1.000
_cell.angle_alpha   90.00
_cell.angle_beta   90.00
_cell.angle_gamma   90.00
#
_symmetry.space_group_name_H-M   'P 1'
#
loop_
_entity.id
_entity.type
_entity.pdbx_description
1 polymer ?
#
loop_
_entity_poly.entity_id
_entity_poly.type
_entity_poly.pdbx_seq_one_letter_code
_entity_poly.pdbx_strand_id
1 'polypeptide(L)'
;TSEPTRSYARGVILNEDGILPDVTLMSTLADFGYSVATFPKITHALVVTLPYSNQLSLQFILSRVYQKLVQYIKHRKLCAYPAIEIYDKKLKIITSMIPLARQDDFYVPEAVPEPELDTNFNTRGSVDDY
;
A
#
# COMPACT_ATOMS: atom_id res chain seq x y z
N THR A 1 15.69 -19.42 1.04
CA THR A 1 14.93 -18.40 1.80
C THR A 1 14.76 -17.20 0.88
N SER A 2 13.73 -17.21 0.04
CA SER A 2 13.32 -16.05 -0.73
C SER A 2 12.66 -15.07 0.24
N GLU A 3 13.17 -13.85 0.34
CA GLU A 3 12.40 -12.79 1.02
C GLU A 3 11.17 -12.47 0.16
N PRO A 4 9.98 -12.26 0.76
CA PRO A 4 8.83 -11.80 0.01
C PRO A 4 9.19 -10.44 -0.60
N THR A 5 9.18 -10.37 -1.94
CA THR A 5 9.48 -9.14 -2.66
C THR A 5 8.43 -8.11 -2.27
N ARG A 6 8.82 -7.09 -1.50
CA ARG A 6 7.91 -6.05 -1.01
C ARG A 6 7.44 -5.21 -2.19
N SER A 7 6.28 -5.54 -2.74
CA SER A 7 5.62 -4.76 -3.78
C SER A 7 5.06 -3.47 -3.19
N TYR A 8 5.44 -2.33 -3.77
CA TYR A 8 4.87 -1.03 -3.43
C TYR A 8 4.74 -0.20 -4.70
N ALA A 9 3.67 0.59 -4.79
CA ALA A 9 3.51 1.59 -5.84
C ALA A 9 3.75 2.99 -5.26
N ARG A 10 4.26 3.90 -6.08
CA ARG A 10 4.35 5.33 -5.76
C ARG A 10 3.66 6.11 -6.86
N GLY A 11 2.90 7.13 -6.45
CA GLY A 11 2.17 7.98 -7.37
C GLY A 11 2.03 9.39 -6.82
N VAL A 12 1.26 10.18 -7.55
CA VAL A 12 0.91 11.56 -7.19
C VAL A 12 -0.61 11.63 -7.07
N ILE A 13 -1.09 12.35 -6.06
CA ILE A 13 -2.52 12.61 -5.91
C ILE A 13 -2.91 13.66 -6.94
N LEU A 14 -3.75 13.26 -7.90
CA LEU A 14 -4.23 14.14 -8.97
C LEU A 14 -5.40 15.01 -8.53
N ASN A 15 -6.19 14.50 -7.59
CA ASN A 15 -7.44 15.10 -7.15
C ASN A 15 -7.89 14.51 -5.81
N GLU A 16 -8.51 15.34 -4.98
CA GLU A 16 -9.24 14.96 -3.78
C GLU A 16 -10.69 15.44 -3.93
N ASP A 17 -11.67 14.58 -3.61
CA ASP A 17 -13.09 14.94 -3.55
C ASP A 17 -13.78 15.34 -4.88
N GLY A 18 -13.29 14.85 -6.02
CA GLY A 18 -14.04 14.92 -7.28
C GLY A 18 -13.88 16.24 -8.06
N ILE A 19 -12.87 17.05 -7.73
CA ILE A 19 -12.45 18.18 -8.57
C ILE A 19 -11.85 17.62 -9.89
N LEU A 20 -11.94 18.34 -11.01
CA LEU A 20 -11.35 17.81 -12.25
C LEU A 20 -9.81 17.80 -12.12
N PRO A 21 -9.13 16.66 -12.43
CA PRO A 21 -7.68 16.58 -12.37
C PRO A 21 -7.04 17.48 -13.44
N ASP A 22 -5.85 18.00 -13.15
CA ASP A 22 -5.08 18.79 -14.11
C ASP A 22 -4.67 17.92 -15.31
N VAL A 23 -5.27 18.20 -16.46
CA VAL A 23 -5.06 17.48 -17.73
C VAL A 23 -3.59 17.52 -18.16
N THR A 24 -2.88 18.61 -17.87
CA THR A 24 -1.46 18.76 -18.22
C THR A 24 -0.59 17.83 -17.41
N LEU A 25 -0.85 17.74 -16.10
CA LEU A 25 -0.16 16.83 -15.20
C LEU A 25 -0.46 15.36 -15.56
N MET A 26 -1.72 15.05 -15.88
CA MET A 26 -2.11 13.71 -16.32
C MET A 26 -1.38 13.27 -17.59
N SER A 27 -1.33 14.13 -18.61
CA SER A 27 -0.61 13.83 -19.86
C SER A 27 0.89 13.60 -19.58
N THR A 28 1.48 14.46 -18.76
CA THR A 28 2.90 14.36 -18.40
C THR A 28 3.21 13.03 -17.69
N LEU A 29 2.36 12.63 -16.73
CA LEU A 29 2.53 11.37 -16.00
C LEU A 29 2.33 10.14 -16.90
N ALA A 30 1.38 10.21 -17.84
CA ALA A 30 1.18 9.16 -18.84
C ALA A 30 2.43 8.98 -19.73
N ASP A 31 3.06 10.09 -20.14
CA ASP A 31 4.32 10.05 -20.92
C ASP A 31 5.48 9.42 -20.13
N PHE A 32 5.47 9.54 -18.80
CA PHE A 32 6.42 8.87 -17.90
C PHE A 32 6.03 7.41 -17.56
N GLY A 33 4.93 6.88 -18.12
CA GLY A 33 4.49 5.50 -17.94
C GLY A 33 3.69 5.24 -16.66
N TYR A 34 3.15 6.27 -16.01
CA TYR A 34 2.27 6.09 -14.86
C TYR A 34 0.87 5.63 -15.28
N SER A 35 0.28 4.74 -14.48
CA SER A 35 -1.12 4.33 -14.56
C SER A 35 -2.00 5.20 -13.66
N VAL A 36 -3.27 5.38 -14.04
CA VAL A 36 -4.26 6.08 -13.21
C VAL A 36 -5.05 5.07 -12.40
N ALA A 37 -5.09 5.25 -11.09
CA ALA A 37 -5.91 4.47 -10.17
C ALA A 37 -6.88 5.39 -9.41
N THR A 38 -8.07 4.87 -9.09
CA THR A 38 -9.06 5.56 -8.26
C THR A 38 -9.46 4.64 -7.12
N PHE A 39 -9.32 5.15 -5.89
CA PHE A 39 -9.72 4.40 -4.71
C PHE A 39 -11.15 4.74 -4.30
N PRO A 40 -11.91 3.77 -3.76
CA PRO A 40 -13.24 4.04 -3.25
C PRO A 40 -13.17 4.92 -2.00
N LYS A 41 -14.31 5.52 -1.64
CA LYS A 41 -14.44 6.25 -0.38
C LYS A 41 -14.19 5.31 0.80
N ILE A 42 -13.22 5.67 1.64
CA ILE A 42 -12.92 4.94 2.87
C ILE A 42 -14.07 5.12 3.86
N THR A 43 -14.60 4.01 4.37
CA THR A 43 -15.62 4.03 5.44
C THR A 43 -15.02 3.87 6.84
N HIS A 44 -14.04 2.98 6.97
CA HIS A 44 -13.39 2.65 8.23
C HIS A 44 -11.90 2.45 7.95
N ALA A 45 -11.05 3.25 8.57
CA ALA A 45 -9.61 3.13 8.47
C ALA A 45 -8.94 3.48 9.79
N LEU A 46 -7.80 2.88 10.01
CA LEU A 46 -6.83 3.34 10.99
C LEU A 46 -6.03 4.47 10.35
N VAL A 47 -6.07 5.65 10.97
CA VAL A 47 -5.38 6.85 10.46
C VAL A 47 -4.31 7.25 11.46
N VAL A 48 -3.10 7.47 10.97
CA VAL A 48 -1.96 7.91 11.77
C VAL A 48 -1.31 9.10 11.05
N THR A 49 -1.30 10.26 11.71
CA THR A 49 -0.66 11.46 11.18
C THR A 49 0.57 11.80 12.01
N LEU A 50 1.69 12.01 11.33
CA LEU A 50 2.99 12.28 11.94
C LEU A 50 3.59 13.56 11.35
N PRO A 51 4.23 14.41 12.16
CA PRO A 51 4.96 15.55 11.65
C PRO A 51 6.26 15.10 10.95
N TYR A 52 6.53 15.70 9.79
CA TYR A 52 7.74 15.56 8.99
C TYR A 52 8.58 16.84 9.06
N SER A 53 9.23 17.06 10.20
CA SER A 53 10.10 18.23 10.40
C SER A 53 11.53 17.98 9.92
N ASN A 54 12.20 16.97 10.48
CA ASN A 54 13.59 16.60 10.20
C ASN A 54 13.72 15.10 9.90
N GLN A 55 14.59 14.73 8.97
CA GLN A 55 14.72 13.35 8.49
C GLN A 55 15.21 12.37 9.57
N LEU A 56 16.08 12.82 10.48
CA LEU A 56 16.57 11.98 11.58
C LEU A 56 15.48 11.75 12.64
N SER A 57 14.73 12.79 13.04
CA SER A 57 13.65 12.64 14.01
C SER A 57 12.51 11.79 13.46
N LEU A 58 12.28 11.83 12.14
CA LEU A 58 11.27 11.02 11.49
C LEU A 58 11.52 9.52 11.69
N GLN A 59 12.74 9.03 11.46
CA GLN A 59 13.04 7.60 11.58
C GLN A 59 12.74 7.07 12.99
N PHE A 60 13.09 7.84 14.02
CA PHE A 60 12.78 7.49 15.41
C PHE A 60 11.27 7.50 15.70
N ILE A 61 10.55 8.50 15.20
CA ILE A 61 9.10 8.61 15.36
C ILE A 61 8.41 7.44 14.66
N LEU A 62 8.74 7.19 13.39
CA LEU A 62 8.20 6.09 12.59
C LEU A 62 8.41 4.75 13.30
N SER A 63 9.64 4.43 13.70
CA SER A 63 9.93 3.17 14.40
C SER A 63 9.03 2.97 15.62
N ARG A 64 8.93 3.98 16.51
CA ARG A 64 8.08 3.90 17.71
C ARG A 64 6.59 3.80 17.38
N VAL A 65 6.15 4.54 16.38
CA VAL A 65 4.74 4.59 15.98
C VAL A 65 4.32 3.28 15.34
N TYR A 66 5.09 2.75 14.38
CA TYR A 66 4.79 1.45 13.76
C TYR A 66 4.82 0.31 14.78
N GLN A 67 5.73 0.32 15.76
CA GLN A 67 5.71 -0.68 16.83
C GLN A 67 4.40 -0.64 17.63
N LYS A 68 3.95 0.55 18.05
CA LYS A 68 2.67 0.72 18.73
C LYS A 68 1.48 0.37 17.83
N LEU A 69 1.57 0.68 16.54
CA LEU A 69 0.54 0.40 15.55
C LEU A 69 0.33 -1.10 15.37
N VAL A 70 1.42 -1.85 15.21
CA VAL A 70 1.40 -3.32 15.11
C VAL A 70 0.81 -3.93 16.37
N GLN A 71 1.21 -3.46 17.55
CA GLN A 71 0.64 -3.90 18.82
C GLN A 71 -0.86 -3.62 18.91
N TYR A 72 -1.29 -2.44 18.48
CA TYR A 72 -2.71 -2.04 18.48
C TYR A 72 -3.54 -2.92 17.54
N ILE A 73 -3.09 -3.10 16.30
CA ILE A 73 -3.73 -3.96 15.29
C ILE A 73 -3.85 -5.39 15.82
N LYS A 74 -2.77 -5.94 16.39
CA LYS A 74 -2.74 -7.30 16.94
C LYS A 74 -3.69 -7.46 18.14
N HIS A 75 -3.68 -6.51 19.08
CA HIS A 75 -4.51 -6.57 20.27
C HIS A 75 -6.01 -6.47 19.94
N ARG A 76 -6.36 -5.63 18.97
CA ARG A 76 -7.74 -5.44 18.50
C ARG A 76 -8.18 -6.43 17.42
N LYS A 77 -7.29 -7.33 16.98
CA LYS A 77 -7.51 -8.30 15.90
C LYS A 77 -8.06 -7.64 14.62
N LEU A 78 -7.49 -6.50 14.25
CA LEU A 78 -7.93 -5.73 13.08
C LEU A 78 -7.34 -6.33 11.80
N CYS A 79 -8.18 -6.47 10.77
CA CYS A 79 -7.75 -6.72 9.40
C CYS A 79 -7.37 -5.38 8.75
N ALA A 80 -6.17 -4.87 9.04
CA ALA A 80 -5.73 -3.55 8.62
C ALA A 80 -4.67 -3.64 7.51
N TYR A 81 -5.09 -3.45 6.26
CA TYR A 81 -4.23 -3.41 5.06
C TYR A 81 -5.01 -2.86 3.86
N PRO A 82 -4.36 -2.48 2.74
CA PRO A 82 -2.95 -2.09 2.63
C PRO A 82 -2.66 -0.76 3.36
N ALA A 83 -1.39 -0.46 3.63
CA ALA A 83 -1.00 0.83 4.19
C ALA A 83 -0.77 1.85 3.07
N ILE A 84 -1.56 2.93 3.07
CA ILE A 84 -1.43 4.04 2.12
C ILE A 84 -0.78 5.20 2.86
N GLU A 85 0.37 5.67 2.38
CA GLU A 85 1.10 6.79 3.00
C GLU A 85 1.04 8.02 2.10
N ILE A 86 0.44 9.08 2.61
CA ILE A 86 0.29 10.37 1.94
C ILE A 86 1.31 11.33 2.54
N TYR A 87 2.17 11.89 1.68
CA TYR A 87 3.23 12.81 2.07
C TYR A 87 2.85 14.23 1.64
N ASP A 88 2.44 15.06 2.60
CA ASP A 88 2.19 16.48 2.36
C ASP A 88 3.44 17.30 2.71
N LYS A 89 4.14 17.77 1.67
CA LYS A 89 5.35 18.57 1.81
C LYS A 89 5.06 20.00 2.32
N LYS A 90 3.90 20.57 2.01
CA LYS A 90 3.53 21.94 2.41
C LYS A 90 3.20 21.99 3.89
N LEU A 91 2.39 21.03 4.35
CA LEU A 91 2.02 20.88 5.75
C LEU A 91 3.10 20.18 6.59
N LYS A 92 4.10 19.57 5.93
CA LYS A 92 5.16 18.81 6.58
C LYS A 92 4.58 17.71 7.47
N ILE A 93 3.68 16.90 6.90
CA ILE A 93 3.05 15.78 7.58
C ILE A 93 3.05 14.54 6.70
N ILE A 94 3.05 13.38 7.34
CA ILE A 94 2.84 12.09 6.71
C ILE A 94 1.58 11.51 7.34
N THR A 95 0.60 11.20 6.51
CA THR A 95 -0.65 10.56 6.93
C THR A 95 -0.67 9.14 6.39
N SER A 96 -0.61 8.15 7.28
CA SER A 96 -0.83 6.76 6.93
C SER A 96 -2.31 6.44 7.14
N MET A 97 -2.96 5.93 6.09
CA MET A 97 -4.32 5.44 6.10
C MET A 97 -4.30 3.94 5.83
N ILE A 98 -4.91 3.15 6.72
CA ILE A 98 -4.96 1.70 6.61
C ILE A 98 -6.43 1.27 6.67
N PRO A 99 -7.04 0.89 5.52
CA PRO A 99 -8.43 0.46 5.48
C PRO A 99 -8.68 -0.75 6.39
N LEU A 100 -9.85 -0.75 7.02
CA LEU A 100 -10.34 -1.85 7.86
C LEU A 100 -11.48 -2.64 7.19
N ALA A 101 -11.93 -2.18 6.03
CA ALA A 101 -12.99 -2.79 5.22
C ALA A 101 -12.71 -2.57 3.74
N ARG A 102 -13.13 -3.53 2.90
CA ARG A 102 -12.93 -3.51 1.44
C ARG A 102 -11.46 -3.28 1.05
N GLN A 103 -10.55 -3.93 1.79
CA GLN A 103 -9.11 -3.74 1.70
C GLN A 103 -8.57 -3.96 0.28
N ASP A 104 -9.12 -4.95 -0.42
CA ASP A 104 -8.69 -5.36 -1.76
C ASP A 104 -8.91 -4.25 -2.80
N ASP A 105 -9.90 -3.37 -2.59
CA ASP A 105 -10.19 -2.24 -3.47
C ASP A 105 -9.14 -1.11 -3.38
N PHE A 106 -8.21 -1.19 -2.43
CA PHE A 106 -7.14 -0.22 -2.22
C PHE A 106 -5.77 -0.72 -2.72
N TYR A 107 -5.73 -1.88 -3.37
CA TYR A 107 -4.55 -2.31 -4.11
C TYR A 107 -4.55 -1.75 -5.52
N VAL A 108 -3.36 -1.41 -5.98
CA VAL A 108 -3.09 -1.25 -7.41
C VAL A 108 -2.42 -2.53 -7.92
N PRO A 109 -2.64 -2.94 -9.17
CA PRO A 109 -2.08 -4.18 -9.71
C PRO A 109 -0.56 -4.29 -9.51
N GLU A 110 0.15 -3.17 -9.60
CA GLU A 110 1.61 -3.05 -9.46
C GLU A 110 2.09 -3.28 -8.02
N ALA A 111 1.19 -3.22 -7.03
CA ALA A 111 1.50 -3.39 -5.61
C ALA A 111 1.02 -4.73 -5.05
N VAL A 112 0.39 -5.59 -5.86
CA VAL A 112 -0.02 -6.94 -5.42
C VAL A 112 1.21 -7.85 -5.42
N PRO A 113 1.55 -8.51 -4.30
CA PRO A 113 2.63 -9.49 -4.28
C PRO A 113 2.31 -10.63 -5.26
N GLU A 114 3.27 -11.01 -6.11
CA GLU A 114 3.10 -12.18 -6.96
C GLU A 114 2.90 -13.43 -6.09
N PRO A 115 1.93 -14.30 -6.40
CA PRO A 115 1.80 -15.56 -5.70
C PRO A 115 3.06 -16.39 -5.94
N GLU A 116 3.67 -16.90 -4.86
CA GLU A 116 4.77 -17.86 -4.98
C GLU A 116 4.24 -19.06 -5.79
N LEU A 117 4.80 -19.28 -6.98
CA LEU A 117 4.49 -20.46 -7.78
C LEU A 117 4.98 -21.69 -7.01
N ASP A 118 4.05 -22.43 -6.39
CA ASP A 118 4.29 -23.75 -5.81
C ASP A 118 4.80 -24.71 -6.90
N THR A 119 6.12 -24.71 -7.10
CA THR A 119 6.85 -25.60 -8.00
C THR A 119 7.09 -26.95 -7.33
N ASN A 120 6.02 -27.54 -6.78
CA ASN A 120 6.02 -28.91 -6.28
C ASN A 120 4.78 -29.67 -6.79
N PHE A 121 4.64 -29.76 -8.11
CA PHE A 121 3.88 -30.86 -8.70
C PHE A 121 4.67 -32.15 -8.48
N ASN A 122 4.36 -32.78 -7.36
CA ASN A 122 4.78 -34.12 -6.99
C ASN A 122 4.40 -35.09 -8.13
N THR A 123 5.40 -35.53 -8.91
CA THR A 123 5.33 -36.71 -9.78
C THR A 123 4.95 -37.93 -8.93
N ARG A 124 3.65 -38.16 -8.76
CA ARG A 124 3.11 -39.44 -8.29
C ARG A 124 2.64 -40.21 -9.51
N GLY A 125 3.24 -41.38 -9.66
CA GLY A 125 3.29 -42.16 -10.89
C GLY A 125 1.95 -42.48 -11.54
N SER A 126 1.92 -42.34 -12.86
CA SER A 126 1.21 -43.29 -13.72
C SER A 126 2.18 -44.47 -13.92
N VAL A 127 1.93 -45.57 -13.22
CA VAL A 127 2.39 -46.88 -13.68
C VAL A 127 1.22 -47.43 -14.47
N ASP A 128 1.25 -47.17 -15.77
CA ASP A 128 0.55 -47.98 -16.75
C ASP A 128 1.53 -49.08 -17.17
N ASP A 129 1.24 -50.34 -16.83
CA ASP A 129 1.40 -51.47 -17.74
C ASP A 129 0.87 -52.78 -17.10
N TYR A 130 0.30 -53.61 -17.98
CA TYR A 130 -0.47 -54.86 -17.83
C TYR A 130 -0.09 -55.84 -16.70
#